data_AF-A0A9X4RKZ8-F1
#
_entry.id   AF-A0A9X4RKZ8-F1
#
_cell.length_a   1.000
_cell.length_b   1.000
_cell.length_c   1.000
_cell.angle_alpha   90.00
_cell.angle_beta   90.00
_cell.angle_gamma   90.00
#
_symmetry.space_group_name_H-M   'P 1'
#
loop_
_entity.id
_entity.type
_entity.pdbx_description
1 polymer ?
#
loop_
_entity_poly.entity_id
_entity_poly.type
_entity_poly.pdbx_seq_one_letter_code
_entity_poly.pdbx_strand_id
1 'polypeptide(L)' 'MKRFKYQMKDDKELWVCEECKKSHGELILLKTWKLVDRKDDDSACEYCPPPIFVPEPPADLCVHP' A
#
# COMPACT_ATOMS: atom_id res chain seq x y z
N MET A 1 1.76 -1.01 -11.48
CA MET A 1 0.50 -0.80 -10.71
C MET A 1 0.34 0.71 -10.53
N LYS A 2 -0.87 1.26 -10.66
CA LYS A 2 -1.06 2.72 -10.48
C LYS A 2 -0.89 3.11 -9.01
N ARG A 3 0.04 4.03 -8.77
CA ARG A 3 0.31 4.65 -7.48
C ARG A 3 -0.02 6.13 -7.50
N PHE A 4 -0.55 6.59 -6.39
CA PHE A 4 -0.98 7.97 -6.20
C PHE A 4 -0.29 8.52 -4.96
N LYS A 5 0.44 9.62 -5.13
CA LYS A 5 1.06 10.37 -4.05
C LYS A 5 0.07 11.40 -3.54
N TYR A 6 -0.25 11.33 -2.26
CA TYR A 6 -1.11 12.29 -1.58
C TYR A 6 -0.32 13.08 -0.55
N GLN A 7 -0.54 14.39 -0.52
CA GLN A 7 -0.10 15.29 0.55
C GLN A 7 -1.27 15.50 1.51
N MET A 8 -1.07 15.19 2.78
CA MET A 8 -2.03 15.44 3.85
C MET A 8 -2.01 16.91 4.26
N LYS A 9 -3.00 17.32 5.04
CA LYS A 9 -3.08 18.66 5.64
C LYS A 9 -1.91 19.02 6.55
N ASP A 10 -1.22 18.02 7.11
CA ASP A 10 -0.02 18.17 7.95
C ASP A 10 1.28 18.17 7.11
N ASP A 11 1.19 18.44 5.80
CA ASP A 11 2.30 18.35 4.84
C ASP A 11 2.94 16.97 4.70
N LYS A 12 2.44 15.94 5.40
CA LYS A 12 2.87 14.54 5.24
C LYS A 12 2.51 14.00 3.86
N GLU A 13 3.48 13.43 3.18
CA GLU A 13 3.28 12.79 1.87
C GLU A 13 3.27 11.27 1.98
N LEU A 14 2.37 10.62 1.24
CA LEU A 14 2.23 9.17 1.27
C LEU A 14 1.79 8.59 -0.07
N TRP A 15 2.20 7.36 -0.33
CA TRP A 15 1.89 6.63 -1.56
C TRP A 15 0.82 5.57 -1.31
N VAL A 16 -0.25 5.62 -2.11
CA VAL A 16 -1.36 4.64 -2.06
C VAL A 16 -1.61 4.00 -3.43
N CYS A 17 -2.03 2.73 -3.44
CA CYS A 17 -2.51 2.08 -4.66
C CYS A 17 -3.90 2.58 -5.00
N GLU A 18 -4.35 2.22 -6.19
CA GLU A 18 -5.73 2.41 -6.61
C GLU A 18 -6.76 1.84 -5.63
N GLU A 19 -6.51 0.67 -5.04
CA GLU A 19 -7.41 0.05 -4.04
C GLU A 19 -7.49 0.88 -2.75
N CYS A 20 -6.35 1.21 -2.14
CA CYS A 20 -6.32 2.04 -0.94
C CYS A 20 -6.87 3.45 -1.23
N LYS A 21 -6.58 4.02 -2.40
CA LYS A 21 -7.20 5.28 -2.86
C LYS A 21 -8.72 5.18 -2.87
N LYS A 22 -9.29 4.05 -3.31
CA LYS A 22 -10.73 3.84 -3.37
C LYS A 22 -11.33 3.71 -1.97
N SER A 23 -10.68 2.98 -1.07
CA SER A 23 -11.09 2.88 0.34
C SER A 23 -11.01 4.21 1.09
N HIS A 24 -10.00 5.04 0.78
CA HIS A 24 -9.81 6.36 1.36
C HIS A 24 -10.42 7.50 0.52
N GLY A 25 -11.38 7.17 -0.35
CA GLY A 25 -12.04 8.15 -1.24
C GLY A 25 -12.67 9.32 -0.47
N GLU A 26 -13.20 9.07 0.73
CA GLU A 26 -13.78 10.10 1.58
C GLU A 26 -12.75 11.16 2.00
N LEU A 27 -11.52 10.77 2.36
CA LEU A 27 -10.46 11.72 2.75
C LEU A 27 -10.06 12.65 1.59
N ILE A 28 -10.14 12.13 0.36
CA ILE A 28 -9.89 12.90 -0.87
C ILE A 28 -11.05 13.88 -1.10
N LEU A 29 -12.30 13.43 -0.94
CA LEU A 29 -13.50 14.27 -1.07
C LEU A 29 -13.52 15.40 -0.01
N LEU A 30 -13.10 15.09 1.21
CA LEU A 30 -12.95 16.05 2.31
C LEU A 30 -11.77 17.01 2.13
N LYS A 31 -11.00 16.90 1.03
CA LYS A 31 -9.77 17.68 0.76
C LYS A 31 -8.71 17.54 1.86
N THR A 32 -8.80 16.50 2.68
CA THR A 32 -7.78 16.16 3.68
C THR A 32 -6.51 15.65 3.00
N TRP A 33 -6.69 14.92 1.89
CA TRP A 33 -5.61 14.41 1.04
C TRP A 33 -5.64 15.11 -0.31
N LYS A 34 -4.54 15.77 -0.65
CA LYS A 34 -4.34 16.44 -1.92
C LYS A 34 -3.48 15.56 -2.81
N LEU A 35 -4.00 15.15 -3.97
CA LEU A 35 -3.19 14.42 -4.95
C LEU A 35 -2.09 15.35 -5.46
N VAL A 36 -0.83 14.94 -5.27
CA VAL A 36 0.35 15.70 -5.70
C VAL A 36 1.05 15.05 -6.87
N ASP A 37 1.09 13.72 -6.91
CA ASP A 37 1.74 12.98 -7.99
C ASP A 37 1.00 11.67 -8.28
N ARG A 38 1.21 11.13 -9.48
CA ARG A 38 0.72 9.81 -9.87
C ARG A 38 1.76 9.16 -10.77
N LYS A 39 2.19 7.96 -10.38
CA LYS A 39 3.16 7.17 -11.12
C LYS A 39 2.65 5.74 -11.31
N ASP A 40 2.99 5.11 -12.42
CA ASP A 40 2.83 3.67 -12.57
C ASP A 40 4.15 3.03 -12.13
N ASP A 41 4.16 2.52 -10.91
CA ASP A 41 5.39 2.09 -10.23
C ASP A 41 5.06 1.03 -9.17
N ASP A 42 6.06 0.21 -8.82
CA ASP A 42 5.98 -0.83 -7.78
C ASP A 42 6.29 -0.29 -6.37
N SER A 43 6.31 1.03 -6.20
CA SER A 43 6.45 1.70 -4.91
C SER A 43 5.51 1.10 -3.86
N ALA A 44 6.04 0.89 -2.66
CA ALA A 44 5.30 0.29 -1.56
C ALA A 44 4.09 1.14 -1.16
N CYS A 45 3.02 0.47 -0.73
CA CYS A 45 1.89 1.14 -0.11
C CYS A 45 2.12 1.31 1.37
N GLU A 46 1.89 2.52 1.85
CA GLU A 46 1.84 2.80 3.29
C GLU A 46 0.69 2.03 3.98
N TYR A 47 -0.37 1.67 3.25
CA TYR A 47 -1.56 0.99 3.80
C TYR A 47 -1.72 -0.47 3.38
N CYS A 48 -0.99 -0.93 2.35
CA CYS A 48 -0.99 -2.36 2.08
C CYS A 48 -0.06 -3.00 3.10
N PRO A 49 -0.41 -4.19 3.62
CA PRO A 49 0.56 -4.96 4.36
C PRO A 49 1.81 -5.16 3.49
N PRO A 50 3.02 -5.16 4.08
CA PRO A 50 4.18 -5.64 3.36
C PRO A 50 3.85 -7.04 2.85
N PRO A 51 4.36 -7.43 1.65
CA PRO A 51 4.16 -8.79 1.18
C PRO A 51 4.58 -9.70 2.32
N ILE A 52 3.63 -10.49 2.82
CA ILE A 52 3.93 -11.47 3.85
C ILE A 52 4.87 -12.43 3.16
N PHE A 53 6.17 -12.23 3.37
CA PHE A 53 7.16 -13.25 3.13
C PHE A 53 6.84 -14.29 4.19
N VAL A 54 5.88 -15.16 3.90
CA VAL A 54 5.74 -16.41 4.61
C VAL A 54 7.09 -17.09 4.37
N PRO A 55 7.99 -17.21 5.37
CA PRO A 55 9.07 -18.15 5.19
C PRO A 55 8.36 -19.48 4.96
N GLU A 56 8.55 -20.07 3.77
CA GLU A 56 8.05 -21.40 3.48
C GLU A 56 8.42 -22.27 4.69
N PRO A 57 7.47 -22.99 5.30
CA PRO A 57 7.81 -23.88 6.40
C PRO A 57 8.94 -24.79 5.89
N PRO A 58 10.03 -24.96 6.66
CA PRO A 58 11.10 -25.83 6.21
C PRO A 58 10.48 -27.18 5.85
N ALA A 59 10.73 -27.63 4.61
CA ALA A 59 10.22 -28.87 4.06
C ALA A 59 10.89 -30.11 4.70
N ASP A 60 11.06 -30.09 6.02
CA ASP A 60 11.75 -31.12 6.79
C ASP A 60 10.86 -31.59 7.96
N LEU A 61 9.68 -32.09 7.61
CA LEU A 61 8.93 -33.02 8.45
C LEU A 61 8.37 -34.15 7.57
N CYS A 62 9.23 -34.75 6.74
CA CYS A 62 9.03 -36.12 6.27
C CYS A 62 9.67 -37.08 7.28
N VAL A 63 9.11 -37.15 8.49
CA VAL A 63 9.32 -38.32 9.34
C VAL A 63 8.32 -39.38 8.90
N HIS A 64 8.79 -40.28 8.03
CA HIS A 64 8.07 -41.52 7.74
C HIS A 64 8.23 -42.48 8.94
N PRO A 65 7.16 -43.10 9.40
CA PRO A 65 7.19 -44.50 9.84
C PRO A 65 6.73 -45.44 8.70
#